data_AF-A0A1G9TC07-F1
#
_entry.id   AF-A0A1G9TC07-F1
#
_cell.length_a   1.000
_cell.length_b   1.000
_cell.length_c   1.000
_cell.angle_alpha   90.00
_cell.angle_beta   90.00
_cell.angle_gamma   90.00
#
_symmetry.space_group_name_H-M   'P 1'
#
loop_
_entity.id
_entity.type
_entity.pdbx_description
1 polymer ?
#
loop_
_entity_poly.entity_id
_entity_poly.type
_entity_poly.pdbx_seq_one_letter_code
_entity_poly.pdbx_strand_id
1 'polypeptide(L)'
;MARQHYDKPTRALLKDMLLTWGLKPGQVFTTSRAVEWFAKNYPLLKPGSIRAHLVQAATNDRSRLHHSATNETDDLLFKVDSGQYRLYEPGKDPAPIHEMVVGDVARQEADAAVDEEQEDEEAAPGSSEFLLEKDLQRYLAENLECIEPGLRLYEDEGIRGIEFEAGGGRRIDILALDQSNAFVVLELKVSRGYDRVVGQLLRYMNWVRRELAEPRQRVRGIIVCRLISEDLKLACASIRDVELCEYKLSVTVYKVPQLELPN
;
A
#
# COMPACT_ATOMS: atom_id res chain seq x y z
N MET A 1 -11.15 -13.71 9.46
CA MET A 1 -11.32 -14.61 8.31
C MET A 1 -11.51 -13.75 7.09
N ALA A 2 -10.79 -14.02 5.99
CA ALA A 2 -10.98 -13.31 4.72
C ALA A 2 -12.43 -13.46 4.26
N ARG A 3 -12.98 -12.43 3.60
CA ARG A 3 -14.37 -12.48 3.12
C ARG A 3 -14.42 -13.30 1.84
N GLN A 4 -14.54 -14.62 1.96
CA GLN A 4 -14.71 -15.47 0.79
C GLN A 4 -16.16 -15.43 0.31
N HIS A 5 -16.44 -14.59 -0.68
CA HIS A 5 -17.77 -14.39 -1.25
C HIS A 5 -18.19 -15.47 -2.26
N TYR A 6 -17.22 -16.23 -2.79
CA TYR A 6 -17.40 -17.21 -3.85
C TYR A 6 -16.56 -18.47 -3.60
N ASP A 7 -16.91 -19.57 -4.26
CA ASP A 7 -16.23 -20.87 -4.11
C ASP A 7 -14.73 -20.83 -4.50
N LYS A 8 -14.37 -19.90 -5.39
CA LYS A 8 -12.99 -19.63 -5.81
C LYS A 8 -12.48 -18.33 -5.17
N PRO A 9 -11.21 -18.29 -4.71
CA PRO A 9 -10.59 -17.04 -4.28
C PRO A 9 -10.41 -16.10 -5.47
N THR A 10 -10.34 -14.79 -5.21
CA THR A 10 -10.21 -13.76 -6.26
C THR A 10 -8.99 -13.99 -7.15
N ARG A 11 -7.89 -14.50 -6.61
CA ARG A 11 -6.69 -14.90 -7.38
C ARG A 11 -6.98 -15.96 -8.44
N ALA A 12 -7.80 -16.96 -8.13
CA ALA A 12 -8.20 -17.98 -9.11
C ALA A 12 -9.14 -17.40 -10.17
N LEU A 13 -10.06 -16.53 -9.74
CA LEU A 13 -10.97 -15.82 -10.65
C LEU A 13 -10.23 -14.88 -11.61
N LEU A 14 -9.11 -14.29 -11.18
CA LEU A 14 -8.24 -13.49 -12.03
C LEU A 14 -7.65 -14.33 -13.18
N LYS A 15 -7.24 -15.58 -12.90
CA LYS A 15 -6.77 -16.51 -13.94
C LYS A 15 -7.88 -16.86 -14.92
N ASP A 16 -9.09 -17.12 -14.42
CA ASP A 16 -10.27 -17.38 -15.26
C ASP A 16 -10.59 -16.18 -16.18
N MET A 17 -10.46 -14.95 -15.67
CA MET A 17 -10.64 -13.72 -16.47
C MET A 17 -9.64 -13.66 -17.62
N LEU A 18 -8.35 -13.85 -17.33
CA LEU A 18 -7.29 -13.78 -18.34
C LEU A 18 -7.44 -14.88 -19.40
N LEU A 19 -7.79 -16.09 -18.99
CA LEU A 19 -8.11 -17.21 -19.89
C LEU A 19 -9.31 -16.88 -20.79
N THR A 20 -10.38 -16.32 -20.22
CA THR A 20 -11.58 -15.93 -20.96
C THR A 20 -11.29 -14.85 -22.01
N TRP A 21 -10.41 -13.90 -21.70
CA TRP A 21 -10.05 -12.84 -22.63
C TRP A 21 -9.11 -13.27 -23.74
N GLY A 22 -8.36 -14.37 -23.57
CA GLY A 22 -7.43 -14.89 -24.57
C GLY A 22 -6.48 -13.81 -25.10
N LEU A 23 -5.91 -13.00 -24.19
CA LEU A 23 -5.08 -11.86 -24.56
C LEU A 23 -3.87 -12.32 -25.40
N LYS A 24 -3.58 -11.57 -26.46
CA LYS A 24 -2.36 -11.79 -27.25
C LYS A 24 -1.13 -11.23 -26.54
N PRO A 25 0.09 -11.76 -26.79
CA PRO A 25 1.33 -11.15 -26.27
C PRO A 25 1.40 -9.65 -26.59
N GLY A 26 1.86 -8.85 -25.63
CA GLY A 26 1.89 -7.38 -25.72
C GLY A 26 0.53 -6.66 -25.63
N GLN A 27 -0.61 -7.36 -25.60
CA GLN A 27 -1.93 -6.70 -25.54
C GLN A 27 -2.19 -6.11 -24.16
N VAL A 28 -2.36 -4.79 -24.11
CA VAL A 28 -2.64 -4.03 -22.88
C VAL A 28 -4.15 -4.04 -22.57
N PHE A 29 -4.48 -4.14 -21.28
CA PHE A 29 -5.82 -3.90 -20.74
C PHE A 29 -5.75 -2.94 -19.55
N THR A 30 -6.87 -2.28 -19.27
CA THR A 30 -6.98 -1.32 -18.17
C THR A 30 -7.60 -1.96 -16.94
N THR A 31 -7.27 -1.39 -15.77
CA THR A 31 -7.95 -1.71 -14.50
C THR A 31 -9.47 -1.61 -14.64
N SER A 32 -9.99 -0.56 -15.29
CA SER A 32 -11.43 -0.37 -15.45
C SER A 32 -12.08 -1.54 -16.19
N ARG A 33 -11.45 -2.04 -17.26
CA ARG A 33 -11.94 -3.21 -18.00
C ARG A 33 -12.00 -4.47 -17.12
N ALA A 34 -11.00 -4.68 -16.27
CA ALA A 34 -11.00 -5.79 -15.32
C ALA A 34 -12.11 -5.64 -14.28
N VAL A 35 -12.23 -4.45 -13.68
CA VAL A 35 -13.29 -4.14 -12.70
C VAL A 35 -14.69 -4.34 -13.30
N GLU A 36 -14.93 -3.90 -14.54
CA GLU A 36 -16.20 -4.11 -15.25
C GLU A 36 -16.51 -5.59 -15.48
N TRP A 37 -15.51 -6.38 -15.85
CA TRP A 37 -15.68 -7.82 -16.02
C TRP A 37 -16.03 -8.50 -14.70
N PHE A 38 -15.34 -8.15 -13.61
CA PHE A 38 -15.66 -8.68 -12.29
C PHE A 38 -17.02 -8.19 -11.78
N ALA A 39 -17.41 -6.94 -12.01
CA ALA A 39 -18.73 -6.45 -11.64
C ALA A 39 -19.86 -7.23 -12.34
N LYS A 40 -19.63 -7.66 -13.59
CA LYS A 40 -20.58 -8.48 -14.35
C LYS A 40 -20.66 -9.93 -13.88
N ASN A 41 -19.52 -10.55 -13.57
CA ASN A 41 -19.44 -11.99 -13.32
C ASN A 41 -19.42 -12.35 -11.82
N TYR A 42 -18.92 -11.45 -10.98
CA TYR A 42 -18.70 -11.62 -9.53
C TYR A 42 -19.05 -10.33 -8.75
N PRO A 43 -20.33 -9.88 -8.79
CA PRO A 43 -20.75 -8.57 -8.29
C PRO A 43 -20.54 -8.31 -6.79
N LEU A 44 -20.27 -9.35 -5.99
CA LEU A 44 -19.97 -9.20 -4.56
C LEU A 44 -18.52 -8.76 -4.30
N LEU A 45 -17.61 -8.94 -5.27
CA LEU A 45 -16.22 -8.50 -5.15
C LEU A 45 -16.14 -6.99 -5.33
N LYS A 46 -15.44 -6.34 -4.38
CA LYS A 46 -15.29 -4.89 -4.39
C LYS A 46 -14.21 -4.47 -5.41
N PRO A 47 -14.43 -3.36 -6.14
CA PRO A 47 -13.43 -2.82 -7.06
C PRO A 47 -12.05 -2.59 -6.46
N GLY A 48 -11.95 -2.15 -5.20
CA GLY A 48 -10.66 -1.96 -4.52
C GLY A 48 -9.92 -3.29 -4.31
N SER A 49 -10.64 -4.35 -3.93
CA SER A 49 -10.07 -5.71 -3.81
C SER A 49 -9.54 -6.21 -5.16
N ILE A 50 -10.25 -5.95 -6.26
CA ILE A 50 -9.81 -6.35 -7.61
C ILE A 50 -8.51 -5.60 -7.99
N ARG A 51 -8.41 -4.30 -7.70
CA ARG A 51 -7.20 -3.52 -7.95
C ARG A 51 -5.99 -4.05 -7.19
N ALA A 52 -6.16 -4.38 -5.92
CA ALA A 52 -5.09 -4.94 -5.12
C ALA A 52 -4.62 -6.30 -5.67
N HIS A 53 -5.54 -7.15 -6.15
CA HIS A 53 -5.18 -8.40 -6.80
C HIS A 53 -4.45 -8.21 -8.14
N LEU A 54 -4.76 -7.16 -8.91
CA LEU A 54 -4.00 -6.81 -10.12
C LEU A 54 -2.55 -6.40 -9.76
N VAL A 55 -2.37 -5.61 -8.69
CA VAL A 55 -1.06 -5.24 -8.18
C VAL A 55 -0.28 -6.45 -7.70
N GLN A 56 -0.90 -7.34 -6.92
CA GLN A 56 -0.28 -8.59 -6.45
C GLN A 56 0.21 -9.46 -7.62
N ALA A 57 -0.59 -9.56 -8.69
CA ALA A 57 -0.28 -10.35 -9.87
C ALA A 57 0.73 -9.69 -10.84
N ALA A 58 1.04 -8.40 -10.66
CA ALA A 58 1.99 -7.68 -11.48
C ALA A 58 3.43 -7.91 -11.01
N THR A 59 4.21 -8.60 -11.84
CA THR A 59 5.58 -9.05 -11.56
C THR A 59 6.57 -7.93 -11.25
N ASN A 60 6.35 -6.73 -11.80
CA ASN A 60 7.19 -5.56 -11.66
C ASN A 60 6.62 -4.49 -10.71
N ASP A 61 5.45 -4.69 -10.11
CA ASP A 61 4.90 -3.76 -9.13
C ASP A 61 5.46 -4.07 -7.75
N ARG A 62 6.26 -3.17 -7.17
CA ARG A 62 6.95 -3.41 -5.90
C ARG A 62 6.02 -3.63 -4.72
N SER A 63 4.83 -3.02 -4.71
CA SER A 63 3.90 -3.19 -3.59
C SER A 63 3.34 -4.61 -3.52
N ARG A 64 3.55 -5.45 -4.55
CA ARG A 64 3.28 -6.90 -4.46
C ARG A 64 4.03 -7.57 -3.31
N LEU A 65 5.21 -7.06 -2.93
CA LEU A 65 6.06 -7.61 -1.87
C LEU A 65 5.42 -7.50 -0.48
N HIS A 66 4.47 -6.59 -0.32
CA HIS A 66 3.73 -6.44 0.94
C HIS A 66 2.64 -7.48 1.10
N HIS A 67 2.21 -8.14 0.02
CA HIS A 67 1.17 -9.16 0.02
C HIS A 67 1.75 -10.54 0.37
N SER A 68 0.97 -11.41 1.01
CA SER A 68 1.47 -12.74 1.39
C SER A 68 1.82 -13.56 0.15
N ALA A 69 2.87 -14.38 0.29
CA ALA A 69 3.65 -15.01 -0.78
C ALA A 69 2.89 -15.22 -2.10
N THR A 70 3.32 -14.49 -3.13
CA THR A 70 3.03 -14.80 -4.51
C THR A 70 3.81 -16.05 -4.87
N ASN A 71 3.12 -17.17 -5.02
CA ASN A 71 3.75 -18.34 -5.63
C ASN A 71 4.04 -18.02 -7.10
N GLU A 72 5.01 -18.69 -7.73
CA GLU A 72 5.31 -18.52 -9.17
C GLU A 72 4.06 -18.61 -10.06
N THR A 73 3.02 -19.32 -9.59
CA THR A 73 1.72 -19.43 -10.27
C THR A 73 0.93 -18.12 -10.36
N ASP A 74 1.31 -17.09 -9.62
CA ASP A 74 0.63 -15.78 -9.54
C ASP A 74 1.43 -14.66 -10.25
N ASP A 75 2.55 -14.99 -10.90
CA ASP A 75 3.34 -14.08 -11.75
C ASP A 75 2.67 -13.93 -13.13
N LEU A 76 1.52 -13.27 -13.16
CA LEU A 76 0.63 -13.26 -14.34
C LEU A 76 0.79 -12.03 -15.22
N LEU A 77 1.05 -10.88 -14.61
CA LEU A 77 0.93 -9.58 -15.26
C LEU A 77 2.26 -8.81 -15.27
N PHE A 78 2.38 -7.91 -16.23
CA PHE A 78 3.38 -6.85 -16.26
C PHE A 78 2.64 -5.51 -16.30
N LYS A 79 2.95 -4.62 -15.36
CA LYS A 79 2.39 -3.27 -15.29
C LYS A 79 3.12 -2.38 -16.30
N VAL A 80 2.38 -1.85 -17.26
CA VAL A 80 2.90 -0.99 -18.33
C VAL A 80 2.87 0.48 -17.92
N ASP A 81 1.81 0.87 -17.21
CA ASP A 81 1.57 2.23 -16.73
C ASP A 81 0.56 2.17 -15.56
N SER A 82 0.27 3.31 -14.94
CA SER A 82 -0.76 3.50 -13.93
C SER A 82 -2.11 2.93 -14.38
N GLY A 83 -2.49 1.81 -13.78
CA GLY A 83 -3.74 1.09 -14.09
C GLY A 83 -3.77 0.41 -15.46
N GLN A 84 -2.61 0.19 -16.10
CA GLN A 84 -2.49 -0.51 -17.37
C GLN A 84 -1.58 -1.73 -17.24
N TYR A 85 -2.07 -2.88 -17.70
CA TYR A 85 -1.39 -4.17 -17.55
C TYR A 85 -1.39 -4.94 -18.87
N ARG A 86 -0.42 -5.82 -19.03
CA ARG A 86 -0.42 -6.89 -20.04
C ARG A 86 0.00 -8.21 -19.38
N LEU A 87 -0.08 -9.31 -20.13
CA LEU A 87 0.49 -10.58 -19.66
C LEU A 87 2.02 -10.44 -19.51
N TYR A 88 2.54 -11.06 -18.45
CA TYR A 88 3.98 -11.23 -18.25
C TYR A 88 4.57 -12.13 -19.34
N GLU A 89 5.73 -11.76 -19.89
CA GLU A 89 6.43 -12.48 -20.96
C GLU A 89 7.80 -12.99 -20.45
N PRO A 90 7.89 -14.26 -19.98
CA PRO A 90 9.15 -14.84 -19.51
C PRO A 90 10.26 -14.76 -20.56
N GLY A 91 11.46 -14.32 -20.12
CA GLY A 91 12.64 -14.16 -20.99
C GLY A 91 12.70 -12.86 -21.80
N LYS A 92 11.59 -12.10 -21.84
CA LYS A 92 11.56 -10.74 -22.41
C LYS A 92 11.46 -9.68 -21.33
N ASP A 93 10.61 -9.94 -20.33
CA ASP A 93 10.44 -9.06 -19.18
C ASP A 93 11.47 -9.36 -18.09
N PRO A 94 11.79 -8.38 -17.22
CA PRO A 94 12.58 -8.62 -16.01
C PRO A 94 12.02 -9.79 -15.19
N ALA A 95 12.88 -10.45 -14.42
CA ALA A 95 12.45 -11.50 -13.50
C ALA A 95 11.42 -10.93 -12.50
N PRO A 96 10.39 -11.71 -12.10
CA PRO A 96 9.41 -11.24 -11.13
C PRO A 96 10.07 -10.86 -9.81
N ILE A 97 9.57 -9.80 -9.20
CA ILE A 97 10.10 -9.30 -7.93
C ILE A 97 9.51 -10.14 -6.79
N HIS A 98 10.30 -11.06 -6.20
CA HIS A 98 9.87 -11.88 -5.06
C HIS A 98 10.48 -11.46 -3.72
N GLU A 99 11.55 -10.66 -3.73
CA GLU A 99 12.24 -10.20 -2.52
C GLU A 99 12.63 -8.72 -2.61
N MET A 100 12.64 -8.03 -1.46
CA MET A 100 13.22 -6.68 -1.35
C MET A 100 14.75 -6.78 -1.30
N VAL A 101 15.43 -6.70 -2.44
CA VAL A 101 16.90 -6.57 -2.45
C VAL A 101 17.28 -5.13 -2.14
N VAL A 102 17.53 -4.84 -0.86
CA VAL A 102 17.76 -3.49 -0.29
C VAL A 102 18.88 -2.69 -0.99
N GLY A 103 19.80 -3.33 -1.71
CA GLY A 103 20.95 -2.68 -2.35
C GLY A 103 20.70 -2.05 -3.73
N ASP A 104 19.95 -2.72 -4.61
CA ASP A 104 19.76 -2.28 -6.01
C ASP A 104 18.49 -1.45 -6.21
N VAL A 105 17.53 -1.61 -5.29
CA VAL A 105 16.24 -0.91 -5.27
C VAL A 105 16.44 0.61 -5.15
N ALA A 106 17.41 1.06 -4.36
CA ALA A 106 17.74 2.48 -4.18
C ALA A 106 18.30 3.14 -5.46
N ARG A 107 18.99 2.37 -6.33
CA ARG A 107 19.49 2.87 -7.61
C ARG A 107 18.38 3.01 -8.65
N GLN A 108 17.50 2.01 -8.75
CA GLN A 108 16.32 2.11 -9.62
C GLN A 108 15.29 3.16 -9.17
N GLU A 109 15.23 3.47 -7.88
CA GLU A 109 14.39 4.56 -7.34
C GLU A 109 14.85 5.94 -7.80
N ALA A 110 16.17 6.14 -7.93
CA ALA A 110 16.71 7.35 -8.51
C ALA A 110 16.39 7.47 -10.01
N ASP A 111 16.41 6.35 -10.74
CA ASP A 111 16.20 6.35 -12.19
C ASP A 111 14.72 6.44 -12.61
N ALA A 112 13.78 5.88 -11.84
CA ALA A 112 12.35 5.90 -12.16
C ALA A 112 11.63 7.20 -11.76
N ALA A 113 12.18 7.98 -10.82
CA ALA A 113 11.61 9.25 -10.37
C ALA A 113 11.90 10.43 -11.31
N VAL A 114 12.75 10.22 -12.33
CA VAL A 114 13.12 11.26 -13.31
C VAL A 114 11.98 11.56 -14.31
N ASP A 115 10.98 10.67 -14.44
CA ASP A 115 9.87 10.81 -15.40
C ASP A 115 8.58 11.42 -14.82
N GLU A 116 8.49 11.66 -13.50
CA GLU A 116 7.32 12.31 -12.87
C GLU A 116 7.67 13.64 -12.18
N GLU A 117 8.58 14.42 -12.77
CA GLU A 117 8.79 15.81 -12.32
C GLU A 117 7.64 16.72 -12.77
N GLN A 118 6.65 16.88 -11.89
CA GLN A 118 6.14 18.23 -11.59
C GLN A 118 5.49 18.30 -10.20
N GLU A 119 6.16 19.10 -9.36
CA GLU A 119 5.74 19.67 -8.07
C GLU A 119 5.72 18.74 -6.85
N ASP A 120 6.88 18.53 -6.22
CA ASP A 120 6.96 18.40 -4.75
C ASP A 120 8.39 18.54 -4.18
N GLU A 121 8.50 19.24 -3.04
CA GLU A 121 9.59 19.07 -2.06
C GLU A 121 9.27 17.85 -1.15
N GLU A 122 8.83 16.73 -1.72
CA GLU A 122 8.79 15.45 -1.00
C GLU A 122 10.22 14.86 -1.00
N ALA A 123 10.57 14.18 0.10
CA ALA A 123 11.91 13.67 0.31
C ALA A 123 12.35 12.82 -0.90
N ALA A 124 13.37 13.30 -1.63
CA ALA A 124 13.84 12.64 -2.84
C ALA A 124 14.11 11.15 -2.57
N PRO A 125 13.78 10.24 -3.50
CA PRO A 125 14.07 8.83 -3.34
C PRO A 125 15.55 8.60 -2.99
N GLY A 126 15.81 7.81 -1.95
CA GLY A 126 17.16 7.60 -1.40
C GLY A 126 17.64 8.63 -0.38
N SER A 127 16.85 9.66 -0.06
CA SER A 127 17.14 10.57 1.06
C SER A 127 16.95 9.91 2.43
N SER A 128 17.59 10.48 3.46
CA SER A 128 17.46 9.98 4.84
C SER A 128 16.02 10.04 5.37
N GLU A 129 15.25 11.05 4.96
CA GLU A 129 13.85 11.20 5.37
C GLU A 129 12.98 10.11 4.73
N PHE A 130 13.18 9.84 3.45
CA PHE A 130 12.47 8.77 2.74
C PHE A 130 12.74 7.38 3.35
N LEU A 131 14.00 7.07 3.67
CA LEU A 131 14.34 5.81 4.34
C LEU A 131 13.69 5.71 5.73
N LEU A 132 13.68 6.82 6.47
CA LEU A 132 13.04 6.88 7.78
C LEU A 132 11.52 6.68 7.69
N GLU A 133 10.90 7.12 6.60
CA GLU A 133 9.45 6.97 6.38
C GLU A 133 9.10 5.51 6.13
N LYS A 134 9.89 4.83 5.30
CA LYS A 134 9.76 3.38 5.09
C LYS A 134 9.99 2.57 6.37
N ASP A 135 10.98 2.96 7.17
CA ASP A 135 11.26 2.31 8.45
C ASP A 135 10.11 2.54 9.46
N LEU A 136 9.59 3.77 9.52
CA LEU A 136 8.41 4.11 10.33
C LEU A 136 7.19 3.31 9.89
N GLN A 137 6.91 3.25 8.58
CA GLN A 137 5.78 2.50 8.03
C GLN A 137 5.87 1.02 8.40
N ARG A 138 7.04 0.41 8.23
CA ARG A 138 7.27 -1.00 8.60
C ARG A 138 7.05 -1.23 10.09
N TYR A 139 7.66 -0.39 10.94
CA TYR A 139 7.51 -0.48 12.37
C TYR A 139 6.05 -0.37 12.80
N LEU A 140 5.34 0.65 12.30
CA LEU A 140 3.93 0.86 12.64
C LEU A 140 3.03 -0.25 12.11
N ALA A 141 3.26 -0.77 10.90
CA ALA A 141 2.49 -1.88 10.34
C ALA A 141 2.56 -3.16 11.19
N GLU A 142 3.68 -3.37 11.89
CA GLU A 142 3.89 -4.49 12.82
C GLU A 142 3.42 -4.18 14.25
N ASN A 143 3.26 -2.90 14.62
CA ASN A 143 3.00 -2.45 16.00
C ASN A 143 1.81 -1.48 16.08
N LEU A 144 0.76 -1.69 15.30
CA LEU A 144 -0.41 -0.77 15.22
C LEU A 144 -1.09 -0.48 16.56
N GLU A 145 -0.93 -1.38 17.54
CA GLU A 145 -1.37 -1.21 18.91
C GLU A 145 -0.79 0.03 19.62
N CYS A 146 0.36 0.55 19.16
CA CYS A 146 0.94 1.78 19.70
C CYS A 146 0.16 3.05 19.30
N ILE A 147 -0.66 2.96 18.24
CA ILE A 147 -1.54 4.04 17.78
C ILE A 147 -2.87 3.91 18.50
N GLU A 148 -3.48 2.73 18.43
CA GLU A 148 -4.76 2.44 19.08
C GLU A 148 -4.86 0.96 19.43
N PRO A 149 -5.26 0.61 20.67
CA PRO A 149 -5.48 -0.77 21.07
C PRO A 149 -6.46 -1.48 20.13
N GLY A 150 -6.09 -2.68 19.66
CA GLY A 150 -6.95 -3.51 18.80
C GLY A 150 -7.06 -3.05 17.35
N LEU A 151 -6.29 -2.04 16.93
CA LEU A 151 -6.05 -1.72 15.54
C LEU A 151 -5.26 -2.87 14.89
N ARG A 152 -5.71 -3.35 13.73
CA ARG A 152 -5.07 -4.45 13.00
C ARG A 152 -4.90 -4.11 11.53
N LEU A 153 -3.83 -4.61 10.92
CA LEU A 153 -3.56 -4.41 9.51
C LEU A 153 -4.73 -4.97 8.68
N TYR A 154 -5.12 -4.25 7.62
CA TYR A 154 -6.11 -4.78 6.67
C TYR A 154 -5.50 -5.98 5.96
N GLU A 155 -6.20 -7.11 5.98
CA GLU A 155 -5.79 -8.32 5.26
C GLU A 155 -7.02 -8.98 4.62
N ASP A 156 -6.92 -9.25 3.31
CA ASP A 156 -7.98 -9.91 2.55
C ASP A 156 -7.39 -10.74 1.41
N GLU A 157 -7.64 -12.06 1.41
CA GLU A 157 -7.15 -13.00 0.39
C GLU A 157 -5.66 -12.87 0.02
N GLY A 158 -4.81 -12.51 0.99
CA GLY A 158 -3.37 -12.32 0.84
C GLY A 158 -2.94 -10.90 0.44
N ILE A 159 -3.90 -10.03 0.12
CA ILE A 159 -3.68 -8.59 0.08
C ILE A 159 -3.51 -8.08 1.50
N ARG A 160 -2.54 -7.18 1.68
CA ARG A 160 -2.18 -6.56 2.96
C ARG A 160 -2.22 -5.04 2.81
N GLY A 161 -2.59 -4.35 3.89
CA GLY A 161 -2.80 -2.92 3.94
C GLY A 161 -1.53 -2.08 4.04
N ILE A 162 -0.44 -2.40 3.32
CA ILE A 162 0.80 -1.61 3.30
C ILE A 162 1.02 -1.13 1.87
N GLU A 163 1.30 0.17 1.69
CA GLU A 163 1.37 0.82 0.37
C GLU A 163 0.17 0.44 -0.51
N PHE A 164 -1.02 0.46 0.09
CA PHE A 164 -2.23 -0.09 -0.50
C PHE A 164 -2.67 0.74 -1.71
N GLU A 165 -2.82 0.11 -2.88
CA GLU A 165 -3.21 0.81 -4.12
C GLU A 165 -4.56 1.50 -3.96
N ALA A 166 -4.60 2.79 -4.27
CA ALA A 166 -5.77 3.66 -4.13
C ALA A 166 -6.13 4.41 -5.42
N GLY A 167 -5.94 3.77 -6.57
CA GLY A 167 -6.23 4.30 -7.90
C GLY A 167 -5.24 5.33 -8.44
N GLY A 168 -4.96 5.24 -9.74
CA GLY A 168 -4.22 6.26 -10.48
C GLY A 168 -2.81 6.49 -9.94
N GLY A 169 -2.12 5.41 -9.57
CA GLY A 169 -0.72 5.40 -9.11
C GLY A 169 -0.55 5.72 -7.63
N ARG A 170 -1.61 6.11 -6.94
CA ARG A 170 -1.55 6.56 -5.54
C ARG A 170 -1.64 5.39 -4.58
N ARG A 171 -0.98 5.52 -3.42
CA ARG A 171 -0.92 4.47 -2.40
C ARG A 171 -1.22 5.05 -1.03
N ILE A 172 -1.92 4.27 -0.21
CA ILE A 172 -2.16 4.54 1.20
C ILE A 172 -1.01 3.91 1.97
N ASP A 173 -0.36 4.65 2.87
CA ASP A 173 0.79 4.14 3.62
C ASP A 173 0.42 2.90 4.43
N ILE A 174 -0.60 3.02 5.28
CA ILE A 174 -1.16 1.88 6.01
C ILE A 174 -2.70 1.94 5.99
N LEU A 175 -3.31 0.84 5.55
CA LEU A 175 -4.73 0.57 5.66
C LEU A 175 -4.96 -0.45 6.77
N ALA A 176 -5.80 -0.10 7.74
CA ALA A 176 -6.10 -0.91 8.91
C ALA A 176 -7.60 -1.03 9.17
N LEU A 177 -7.94 -1.89 10.13
CA LEU A 177 -9.28 -2.05 10.69
C LEU A 177 -9.22 -1.87 12.21
N ASP A 178 -10.17 -1.14 12.78
CA ASP A 178 -10.32 -1.05 14.23
C ASP A 178 -11.10 -2.23 14.82
N GLN A 179 -11.27 -2.25 16.15
CA GLN A 179 -12.00 -3.30 16.86
C GLN A 179 -13.47 -3.44 16.41
N SER A 180 -14.06 -2.37 15.89
CA SER A 180 -15.43 -2.36 15.36
C SER A 180 -15.50 -2.69 13.87
N ASN A 181 -14.38 -3.09 13.27
CA ASN A 181 -14.20 -3.28 11.82
C ASN A 181 -14.46 -2.00 11.00
N ALA A 182 -14.28 -0.80 11.55
CA ALA A 182 -14.20 0.40 10.72
C ALA A 182 -12.84 0.46 10.02
N PHE A 183 -12.81 0.99 8.80
CA PHE A 183 -11.55 1.24 8.10
C PHE A 183 -10.82 2.43 8.74
N VAL A 184 -9.50 2.29 8.86
CA VAL A 184 -8.59 3.32 9.34
C VAL A 184 -7.51 3.52 8.28
N VAL A 185 -7.46 4.71 7.71
CA VAL A 185 -6.44 5.13 6.75
C VAL A 185 -5.36 5.88 7.52
N LEU A 186 -4.12 5.42 7.46
CA LEU A 186 -2.99 6.11 8.07
C LEU A 186 -2.15 6.76 6.99
N GLU A 187 -1.88 8.05 7.17
CA GLU A 187 -0.95 8.83 6.37
C GLU A 187 0.24 9.22 7.24
N LEU A 188 1.44 8.88 6.81
CA LEU A 188 2.67 9.05 7.58
C LEU A 188 3.45 10.24 7.03
N LYS A 189 4.05 11.04 7.92
CA LYS A 189 5.04 12.04 7.55
C LYS A 189 6.20 12.05 8.55
N VAL A 190 7.43 11.95 8.05
CA VAL A 190 8.63 11.95 8.90
C VAL A 190 9.06 13.33 9.40
N SER A 191 8.53 14.38 8.77
CA SER A 191 8.83 15.78 9.06
C SER A 191 7.60 16.50 9.65
N ARG A 192 7.57 17.83 9.55
CA ARG A 192 6.43 18.64 10.00
C ARG A 192 5.28 18.43 9.03
N GLY A 193 4.13 17.97 9.52
CA GLY A 193 2.93 17.87 8.67
C GLY A 193 2.47 19.24 8.19
N TYR A 194 2.19 19.36 6.89
CA TYR A 194 1.61 20.54 6.24
C TYR A 194 0.19 20.24 5.76
N ASP A 195 -0.65 21.27 5.57
CA ASP A 195 -2.08 21.15 5.24
C ASP A 195 -2.39 20.25 4.02
N ARG A 196 -1.45 20.09 3.07
CA ARG A 196 -1.58 19.18 1.92
C ARG A 196 -1.84 17.72 2.35
N VAL A 197 -1.31 17.28 3.49
CA VAL A 197 -1.53 15.93 4.04
C VAL A 197 -3.01 15.69 4.36
N VAL A 198 -3.76 16.73 4.73
CA VAL A 198 -5.20 16.65 4.99
C VAL A 198 -5.94 16.29 3.69
N GLY A 199 -5.57 16.92 2.58
CA GLY A 199 -6.13 16.61 1.27
C GLY A 199 -5.82 15.19 0.80
N GLN A 200 -4.58 14.72 1.01
CA GLN A 200 -4.16 13.34 0.73
C GLN A 200 -5.00 12.35 1.53
N LEU A 201 -5.06 12.50 2.86
CA LEU A 201 -5.82 11.64 3.76
C LEU A 201 -7.31 11.60 3.39
N LEU A 202 -7.95 12.76 3.23
CA LEU A 202 -9.38 12.83 2.92
C LEU A 202 -9.71 12.16 1.58
N ARG A 203 -8.83 12.29 0.58
CA ARG A 203 -8.97 11.60 -0.70
C ARG A 203 -8.91 10.09 -0.51
N TYR A 204 -7.94 9.59 0.27
CA TYR A 204 -7.82 8.16 0.57
C TYR A 204 -9.01 7.62 1.36
N MET A 205 -9.45 8.32 2.40
CA MET A 205 -10.66 7.94 3.17
C MET A 205 -11.89 7.81 2.27
N ASN A 206 -12.09 8.75 1.35
CA ASN A 206 -13.21 8.71 0.42
C ASN A 206 -13.06 7.62 -0.65
N TRP A 207 -11.83 7.35 -1.09
CA TRP A 207 -11.54 6.22 -1.97
C TRP A 207 -11.87 4.89 -1.30
N VAL A 208 -11.41 4.66 -0.07
CA VAL A 208 -11.70 3.44 0.72
C VAL A 208 -13.21 3.29 0.93
N ARG A 209 -13.89 4.39 1.28
CA ARG A 209 -15.36 4.40 1.44
C ARG A 209 -16.09 3.99 0.17
N ARG A 210 -15.59 4.37 -1.01
CA ARG A 210 -16.21 4.05 -2.31
C ARG A 210 -15.86 2.65 -2.81
N GLU A 211 -14.62 2.23 -2.62
CA GLU A 211 -14.04 1.10 -3.35
C GLU A 211 -13.93 -0.18 -2.52
N LEU A 212 -13.99 -0.07 -1.18
CA LEU A 212 -13.79 -1.20 -0.24
C LEU A 212 -14.89 -1.32 0.81
N ALA A 213 -15.36 -0.19 1.35
CA ALA A 213 -16.29 -0.20 2.48
C ALA A 213 -17.67 -0.77 2.12
N GLU A 214 -18.25 -1.50 3.08
CA GLU A 214 -19.68 -1.87 3.01
C GLU A 214 -20.58 -0.66 3.29
N PRO A 215 -21.85 -0.71 2.87
CA PRO A 215 -22.81 0.31 3.23
C PRO A 215 -22.81 0.59 4.74
N ARG A 216 -22.61 1.86 5.11
CA ARG A 216 -22.53 2.35 6.50
C ARG A 216 -21.31 1.87 7.30
N GLN A 217 -20.37 1.13 6.71
CA GLN A 217 -19.09 0.85 7.36
C GLN A 217 -18.32 2.17 7.50
N ARG A 218 -17.93 2.49 8.73
CA ARG A 218 -17.21 3.73 9.03
C ARG A 218 -15.81 3.68 8.41
N VAL A 219 -15.35 4.84 7.95
CA VAL A 219 -13.98 5.07 7.49
C VAL A 219 -13.47 6.33 8.19
N ARG A 220 -12.35 6.20 8.91
CA ARG A 220 -11.65 7.31 9.56
C ARG A 220 -10.19 7.36 9.11
N GLY A 221 -9.54 8.49 9.38
CA GLY A 221 -8.15 8.73 9.01
C GLY A 221 -7.31 9.14 10.22
N ILE A 222 -6.03 8.77 10.21
CA ILE A 222 -5.05 9.17 11.20
C ILE A 222 -3.83 9.72 10.46
N ILE A 223 -3.45 10.95 10.77
CA ILE A 223 -2.16 11.51 10.32
C ILE A 223 -1.14 11.28 11.43
N VAL A 224 -0.04 10.61 11.09
CA VAL A 224 1.05 10.32 12.02
C VAL A 224 2.28 11.12 11.60
N CYS A 225 2.65 12.12 12.40
CA CYS A 225 3.79 13.00 12.12
C CYS A 225 4.81 13.00 13.26
N ARG A 226 6.05 13.39 12.99
CA ARG A 226 7.03 13.62 14.07
C ARG A 226 6.67 14.84 14.92
N LEU A 227 6.10 15.87 14.27
CA LEU A 227 5.62 17.09 14.90
C LEU A 227 4.36 17.57 14.18
N ILE A 228 3.29 17.77 14.93
CA ILE A 228 2.01 18.30 14.46
C ILE A 228 2.02 19.83 14.67
N SER A 229 1.92 20.56 13.56
CA SER A 229 1.84 22.02 13.57
C SER A 229 0.49 22.52 14.09
N GLU A 230 0.43 23.75 14.63
CA GLU A 230 -0.86 24.38 14.97
C GLU A 230 -1.74 24.58 13.74
N ASP A 231 -1.15 24.90 12.59
CA ASP A 231 -1.89 25.02 11.32
C ASP A 231 -2.57 23.70 10.95
N LEU A 232 -1.89 22.56 11.09
CA LEU A 232 -2.46 21.24 10.84
C LEU A 232 -3.58 20.89 11.85
N LYS A 233 -3.43 21.27 13.12
CA LYS A 233 -4.51 21.13 14.12
C LYS A 233 -5.73 21.95 13.73
N LEU A 234 -5.52 23.20 13.33
CA LEU A 234 -6.58 24.10 12.87
C LEU A 234 -7.28 23.54 11.62
N ALA A 235 -6.51 23.06 10.65
CA ALA A 235 -7.02 22.46 9.41
C ALA A 235 -7.89 21.22 9.68
N CYS A 236 -7.57 20.43 10.71
CA CYS A 236 -8.31 19.21 11.05
C CYS A 236 -9.45 19.42 12.06
N ALA A 237 -9.53 20.57 12.74
CA ALA A 237 -10.38 20.77 13.92
C ALA A 237 -11.88 20.46 13.72
N SER A 238 -12.40 20.59 12.51
CA SER A 238 -13.82 20.32 12.19
C SER A 238 -14.06 18.97 11.51
N ILE A 239 -13.02 18.17 11.29
CA ILE A 239 -13.10 16.90 10.57
C ILE A 239 -13.26 15.76 11.58
N ARG A 240 -14.51 15.36 11.86
CA ARG A 240 -14.87 14.40 12.92
C ARG A 240 -14.20 13.04 12.85
N ASP A 241 -13.89 12.56 11.65
CA ASP A 241 -13.32 11.24 11.42
C ASP A 241 -11.81 11.30 11.13
N VAL A 242 -11.12 12.38 11.55
CA VAL A 242 -9.68 12.55 11.41
C VAL A 242 -9.04 12.76 12.77
N GLU A 243 -7.97 12.02 13.02
CA GLU A 243 -7.16 12.07 14.24
C GLU A 243 -5.71 12.44 13.88
N LEU A 244 -5.02 13.10 14.81
CA LEU A 244 -3.64 13.50 14.66
C LEU A 244 -2.80 12.81 15.75
N CYS A 245 -1.73 12.14 15.33
CA CYS A 245 -0.80 11.47 16.23
C CYS A 245 0.62 12.01 16.02
N GLU A 246 1.29 12.30 17.12
CA GLU A 246 2.74 12.54 17.11
C GLU A 246 3.48 11.25 17.46
N TYR A 247 4.54 10.94 16.72
CA TYR A 247 5.46 9.86 17.08
C TYR A 247 6.82 10.41 17.52
N LYS A 248 7.48 9.67 18.41
CA LYS A 248 8.84 9.97 18.85
C LYS A 248 9.73 8.74 18.68
N LEU A 249 10.83 8.90 17.95
CA LEU A 249 11.87 7.88 17.88
C LEU A 249 12.65 7.85 19.19
N SER A 250 12.79 6.67 19.78
CA SER A 250 13.67 6.45 20.91
C SER A 250 14.37 5.11 20.75
N VAL A 251 15.70 5.15 20.69
CA VAL A 251 16.57 3.98 20.76
C VAL A 251 17.56 4.27 21.86
N THR A 252 17.81 3.31 22.74
CA THR A 252 18.92 3.47 23.71
C THR A 252 19.67 2.17 23.87
N VAL A 253 20.99 2.28 23.74
CA VAL A 253 21.97 1.19 23.75
C VAL A 253 23.02 1.52 24.80
N TYR A 254 23.51 0.51 25.51
CA TYR A 254 24.52 0.69 26.55
C TYR A 254 25.75 -0.20 26.34
N LYS A 255 26.89 0.25 26.89
CA LYS A 255 28.22 -0.35 26.75
C LYS A 255 28.39 -1.61 27.57
N VAL A 256 29.17 -2.53 27.01
CA VAL A 256 29.60 -3.75 27.69
C VAL A 256 31.09 -3.62 27.99
N PRO A 257 31.52 -3.87 29.24
CA PRO A 257 32.93 -3.99 29.57
C PRO A 257 33.58 -5.11 28.75
N GLN A 258 34.81 -4.88 28.32
CA GLN A 258 35.59 -5.88 27.60
C GLN A 258 35.99 -7.02 28.54
N LEU A 259 36.09 -8.24 28.01
CA LEU A 259 36.58 -9.40 28.76
C LEU A 259 38.08 -9.25 29.01
N GLU A 260 38.49 -9.32 30.26
CA GLU A 260 39.91 -9.47 30.60
C GLU A 260 40.35 -10.91 30.31
N LEU A 261 41.28 -11.06 29.38
CA LEU A 261 41.93 -12.35 29.10
C LEU A 261 43.18 -12.45 29.98
N PRO A 262 43.45 -13.61 30.62
CA PRO A 262 44.71 -13.82 31.34
C PRO A 262 45.90 -13.75 30.37
N ASN A 263 46.96 -13.04 30.78
CA ASN A 263 48.25 -13.04 30.09
C ASN A 263 49.03 -14.33 30.38
#